data_AF-A0A940AE85-F1
#
_entry.id   AF-A0A940AE85-F1
#
_cell.length_a   1.000
_cell.length_b   1.000
_cell.length_c   1.000
_cell.angle_alpha   90.00
_cell.angle_beta   90.00
_cell.angle_gamma   90.00
#
_symmetry.space_group_name_H-M   'P 1'
#
loop_
_entity.id
_entity.type
_entity.pdbx_description
1 polymer ?
#
loop_
_entity_poly.entity_id
_entity_poly.type
_entity_poly.pdbx_seq_one_letter_code
_entity_poly.pdbx_strand_id
1 'polypeptide(L)'
;MDKSSKLITYILLAVCVALPFLIGLLARLIADASADRHGHGIDGVGAALLTGIFIKIMAIAGYVVYVVLWVYSIVRVFRLGMPKWVIVLPLIPIVLYVVLNKVQAAKVDKARASYTAETYIEEVLPKKEQYQHVTFDGVIAIYAYSYINTEVVSDLWPQKYRYNMDWQARKAIADVAIPALMKDLESEPLCYTKMWTPDGKRDGKYYHTTIEYWNYDPATDTLIVKFSHKDKADVFVNRWADKE
;
A
#
# COMPACT_ATOMS: atom_id res chain seq x y z
N MET A 1 32.63 -22.36 -40.27
CA MET A 1 31.27 -22.24 -39.71
C MET A 1 31.39 -21.51 -38.37
N ASP A 2 31.42 -20.16 -38.34
CA ASP A 2 31.87 -19.48 -37.09
C ASP A 2 31.23 -18.11 -36.79
N LYS A 3 31.14 -17.19 -37.76
CA LYS A 3 30.62 -15.83 -37.50
C LYS A 3 29.13 -15.79 -37.15
N SER A 4 28.27 -16.49 -37.90
CA SER A 4 26.82 -16.49 -37.66
C SER A 4 26.46 -17.14 -36.32
N SER A 5 27.16 -18.20 -35.91
CA SER A 5 26.93 -18.89 -34.65
C SER A 5 27.35 -18.07 -33.42
N LYS A 6 28.47 -17.33 -33.53
CA LYS A 6 28.91 -16.38 -32.50
C LYS A 6 27.95 -15.19 -32.40
N LEU A 7 27.48 -14.65 -33.52
CA LEU A 7 26.48 -13.57 -33.55
C LEU A 7 25.18 -13.97 -32.85
N ILE A 8 24.62 -15.15 -33.15
CA ILE A 8 23.41 -15.65 -32.47
C ILE A 8 23.64 -15.76 -30.95
N THR A 9 24.83 -16.17 -30.52
CA THR A 9 25.15 -16.28 -29.09
C THR A 9 25.17 -14.91 -28.42
N TYR A 10 25.74 -13.89 -29.06
CA TYR A 10 25.67 -12.51 -28.57
C TYR A 10 24.24 -11.97 -28.52
N ILE A 11 23.40 -12.27 -29.51
CA ILE A 11 21.98 -11.89 -29.50
C ILE A 11 21.26 -12.54 -28.31
N LEU A 12 21.49 -13.83 -28.05
CA LEU A 12 20.89 -14.53 -26.90
C LEU A 12 21.31 -13.91 -25.57
N LEU A 13 22.58 -13.56 -25.42
CA LEU A 13 23.11 -12.88 -24.23
C LEU A 13 22.50 -11.48 -24.06
N ALA A 14 22.35 -10.72 -25.14
CA ALA A 14 21.68 -9.42 -25.13
C ALA A 14 20.19 -9.55 -24.73
N VAL A 15 19.49 -10.58 -25.23
CA VAL A 15 18.12 -10.90 -24.81
C VAL A 15 18.08 -11.25 -23.33
N CYS A 16 19.04 -12.01 -22.79
CA CYS A 16 19.10 -12.30 -21.35
C CYS A 16 19.26 -11.03 -20.50
N VAL A 17 19.97 -10.02 -21.02
CA VAL A 17 20.09 -8.72 -20.33
C VAL A 17 18.80 -7.92 -20.42
N ALA A 18 18.14 -7.89 -21.58
CA ALA A 18 16.94 -7.08 -21.82
C ALA A 18 15.65 -7.68 -21.20
N LEU A 19 15.55 -9.01 -21.15
CA LEU A 19 14.33 -9.72 -20.76
C LEU A 19 13.84 -9.35 -19.34
N PRO A 20 14.69 -9.28 -18.29
CA PRO A 20 14.25 -8.86 -16.96
C PRO A 20 13.68 -7.43 -16.92
N PHE A 21 14.26 -6.50 -17.70
CA PHE A 21 13.74 -5.14 -17.81
C PHE A 21 12.38 -5.09 -18.51
N LEU A 22 12.23 -5.87 -19.59
CA LEU A 22 10.96 -5.97 -20.32
C LEU A 22 9.85 -6.55 -19.45
N ILE A 23 10.13 -7.62 -18.70
CA ILE A 23 9.18 -8.21 -17.74
C ILE A 23 8.79 -7.19 -16.66
N GLY A 24 9.76 -6.48 -16.10
CA GLY A 24 9.51 -5.43 -15.10
C GLY A 24 8.66 -4.28 -15.65
N LEU A 25 8.92 -3.82 -16.88
CA LEU A 25 8.16 -2.77 -17.55
C LEU A 25 6.71 -3.22 -17.83
N LEU A 26 6.53 -4.43 -18.38
CA LEU A 26 5.22 -5.02 -18.64
C LEU A 26 4.40 -5.17 -17.34
N ALA A 27 5.02 -5.67 -16.28
CA ALA A 27 4.38 -5.79 -14.98
C ALA A 27 3.89 -4.44 -14.44
N ARG A 28 4.71 -3.38 -14.58
CA ARG A 28 4.35 -2.02 -14.17
C ARG A 28 3.21 -1.46 -15.01
N LEU A 29 3.25 -1.60 -16.34
CA LEU A 29 2.18 -1.14 -17.23
C LEU A 29 0.84 -1.84 -16.93
N ILE A 30 0.87 -3.14 -16.62
CA ILE A 30 -0.32 -3.88 -16.21
C ILE A 30 -0.83 -3.39 -14.86
N ALA A 31 0.06 -3.11 -13.90
CA ALA A 31 -0.31 -2.58 -12.59
C ALA A 31 -0.93 -1.17 -12.70
N ASP A 32 -0.35 -0.28 -13.49
CA ASP A 32 -0.84 1.08 -13.71
C ASP A 32 -2.21 1.05 -14.44
N ALA A 33 -2.33 0.25 -15.50
CA ALA A 33 -3.60 0.07 -16.23
C ALA A 33 -4.69 -0.63 -15.37
N SER A 34 -4.27 -1.42 -14.39
CA SER A 34 -5.17 -2.00 -13.39
C SER A 34 -5.61 -0.93 -12.39
N ALA A 35 -4.70 -0.14 -11.83
CA ALA A 35 -5.03 0.89 -10.85
C ALA A 35 -6.09 1.88 -11.38
N ASP A 36 -6.01 2.27 -12.66
CA ASP A 36 -6.99 3.16 -13.31
C ASP A 36 -8.41 2.56 -13.42
N ARG A 37 -8.54 1.23 -13.37
CA ARG A 37 -9.83 0.52 -13.52
C ARG A 37 -10.50 0.15 -12.20
N HIS A 38 -9.76 0.15 -11.09
CA HIS A 38 -10.26 -0.33 -9.81
C HIS A 38 -10.72 0.85 -8.95
N GLY A 39 -11.89 1.40 -9.31
CA GLY A 39 -12.64 2.30 -8.44
C GLY A 39 -12.94 1.66 -7.09
N HIS A 40 -12.89 2.47 -6.03
CA HIS A 40 -13.06 2.07 -4.63
C HIS A 40 -14.29 1.17 -4.38
N GLY A 41 -14.06 0.00 -3.74
CA GLY A 41 -15.10 -0.95 -3.34
C GLY A 41 -14.60 -2.39 -3.20
N ILE A 42 -15.44 -3.31 -2.69
CA ILE A 42 -15.13 -4.75 -2.49
C ILE A 42 -14.77 -5.44 -3.82
N ASP A 43 -15.37 -5.01 -4.94
CA ASP A 43 -15.07 -5.52 -6.28
C ASP A 43 -13.67 -5.08 -6.78
N GLY A 44 -13.17 -3.93 -6.30
CA GLY A 44 -11.81 -3.45 -6.58
C GLY A 44 -10.73 -4.25 -5.85
N VAL A 45 -11.03 -4.83 -4.68
CA VAL A 45 -10.08 -5.64 -3.92
C VAL A 45 -9.87 -7.01 -4.59
N GLY A 46 -10.94 -7.63 -5.08
CA GLY A 46 -10.88 -8.94 -5.75
C GLY A 46 -10.11 -8.90 -7.07
N ALA A 47 -10.36 -7.88 -7.90
CA ALA A 47 -9.68 -7.74 -9.18
C ALA A 47 -8.21 -7.26 -9.01
N ALA A 48 -7.88 -6.48 -7.99
CA ALA A 48 -6.48 -6.17 -7.62
C ALA A 48 -5.70 -7.40 -7.17
N LEU A 49 -6.33 -8.32 -6.42
CA LEU A 49 -5.75 -9.61 -6.03
C LEU A 49 -5.42 -10.49 -7.24
N LEU A 50 -6.36 -10.63 -8.18
CA LEU A 50 -6.16 -11.41 -9.40
C LEU A 50 -5.05 -10.84 -10.28
N THR A 51 -5.01 -9.51 -10.46
CA THR A 51 -3.93 -8.85 -11.19
C THR A 51 -2.57 -9.04 -10.50
N GLY A 52 -2.52 -8.94 -9.17
CA GLY A 52 -1.29 -9.19 -8.40
C GLY A 52 -0.78 -10.63 -8.52
N ILE A 53 -1.68 -11.63 -8.51
CA ILE A 53 -1.34 -13.04 -8.73
C ILE A 53 -0.81 -13.25 -10.16
N PHE A 54 -1.49 -12.69 -11.16
CA PHE A 54 -1.09 -12.80 -12.56
C PHE A 54 0.30 -12.21 -12.81
N ILE A 55 0.58 -11.01 -12.26
CA ILE A 55 1.90 -10.37 -12.34
C ILE A 55 2.99 -11.27 -11.71
N LYS A 56 2.71 -11.87 -10.55
CA LYS A 56 3.68 -12.79 -9.90
C LYS A 56 3.95 -14.04 -10.74
N ILE A 57 2.92 -14.65 -11.33
CA ILE A 57 3.09 -15.81 -12.21
C ILE A 57 3.94 -15.45 -13.43
N MET A 58 3.65 -14.32 -14.08
CA MET A 58 4.41 -13.82 -15.23
C MET A 58 5.88 -13.55 -14.87
N ALA A 59 6.14 -12.98 -13.69
CA ALA A 59 7.48 -12.73 -13.20
C ALA A 59 8.27 -14.04 -12.96
N ILE A 60 7.63 -15.05 -12.34
CA ILE A 60 8.25 -16.37 -12.12
C ILE A 60 8.56 -17.06 -13.45
N ALA A 61 7.58 -17.13 -14.35
CA ALA A 61 7.76 -17.73 -15.68
C ALA A 61 8.88 -17.04 -16.46
N GLY A 62 8.93 -15.71 -16.42
CA GLY A 62 9.99 -14.93 -17.03
C GLY A 62 11.37 -15.19 -16.44
N TYR A 63 11.47 -15.37 -15.11
CA TYR A 63 12.72 -15.73 -14.45
C TYR A 63 13.22 -17.12 -14.85
N VAL A 64 12.31 -18.10 -14.95
CA VAL A 64 12.64 -19.46 -15.41
C VAL A 64 13.19 -19.43 -16.84
N VAL A 65 12.52 -18.70 -17.75
CA VAL A 65 12.99 -18.54 -19.13
C VAL A 65 14.38 -17.87 -19.18
N TYR A 66 14.58 -16.82 -18.38
CA TYR A 66 15.88 -16.15 -18.24
C TYR A 66 16.98 -17.12 -17.81
N VAL A 67 16.76 -17.95 -16.77
CA VAL A 67 17.75 -18.92 -16.28
C VAL A 67 18.09 -19.96 -17.34
N VAL A 68 17.08 -20.50 -18.03
CA VAL A 68 17.28 -21.48 -19.11
C VAL A 68 18.09 -20.90 -20.26
N LEU A 69 17.76 -19.68 -20.71
CA LEU A 69 18.49 -19.00 -21.78
C LEU A 69 19.94 -18.67 -21.38
N TRP A 70 20.15 -18.30 -20.12
CA TRP A 70 21.49 -18.02 -19.61
C TRP A 70 22.35 -19.28 -19.58
N VAL A 71 21.86 -20.39 -19.02
CA VAL A 71 22.56 -21.70 -19.00
C VAL A 71 22.87 -22.16 -20.43
N TYR A 72 21.91 -22.05 -21.33
CA TYR A 72 22.11 -22.40 -22.75
C TYR A 72 23.20 -21.53 -23.40
N SER A 73 23.22 -20.23 -23.11
CA SER A 73 24.23 -19.30 -23.62
C SER A 73 25.62 -19.62 -23.07
N ILE A 74 25.75 -20.02 -21.80
CA ILE A 74 27.00 -20.47 -21.18
C ILE A 74 27.58 -21.67 -21.93
N VAL A 75 26.76 -22.71 -22.15
CA VAL A 75 27.18 -23.92 -22.88
C VAL A 75 27.69 -23.57 -24.28
N ARG A 76 27.03 -22.63 -24.96
CA ARG A 76 27.46 -22.17 -26.29
C ARG A 76 28.76 -21.38 -26.25
N VAL A 77 28.97 -20.51 -25.26
CA VAL A 77 30.24 -19.77 -25.09
C VAL A 77 31.41 -20.73 -24.97
N PHE A 78 31.28 -21.79 -24.17
CA PHE A 78 32.32 -22.82 -24.03
C PHE A 78 32.54 -23.59 -25.34
N ARG A 79 31.47 -24.04 -26.01
CA ARG A 79 31.57 -24.79 -27.27
C ARG A 79 32.18 -23.98 -28.42
N LEU A 80 31.95 -22.67 -28.46
CA LEU A 80 32.40 -21.78 -29.54
C LEU A 80 33.75 -21.10 -29.27
N GLY A 81 34.42 -21.42 -28.15
CA GLY A 81 35.68 -20.79 -27.76
C GLY A 81 35.58 -19.26 -27.61
N MET A 82 34.40 -18.77 -27.21
CA MET A 82 34.16 -17.33 -27.06
C MET A 82 34.81 -16.79 -25.77
N PRO A 83 35.06 -15.47 -25.67
CA PRO A 83 35.60 -14.88 -24.45
C PRO A 83 34.71 -15.17 -23.24
N LYS A 84 35.30 -15.75 -22.18
CA LYS A 84 34.55 -16.23 -21.01
C LYS A 84 33.86 -15.09 -20.24
N TRP A 85 34.38 -13.87 -20.29
CA TRP A 85 33.80 -12.71 -19.60
C TRP A 85 32.36 -12.40 -20.05
N VAL A 86 31.98 -12.80 -21.27
CA VAL A 86 30.64 -12.57 -21.83
C VAL A 86 29.55 -13.33 -21.04
N ILE A 87 29.91 -14.40 -20.33
CA ILE A 87 29.02 -15.15 -19.42
C ILE A 87 28.49 -14.28 -18.27
N VAL A 88 29.22 -13.22 -17.92
CA VAL A 88 28.87 -12.29 -16.83
C VAL A 88 27.82 -11.26 -17.28
N LEU A 89 27.64 -11.01 -18.58
CA LEU A 89 26.69 -10.00 -19.06
C LEU A 89 25.26 -10.22 -18.54
N PRO A 90 24.69 -11.45 -18.59
CA PRO A 90 23.37 -11.70 -18.03
C PRO A 90 23.25 -11.49 -16.52
N LEU A 91 24.36 -11.43 -15.75
CA LEU A 91 24.29 -11.10 -14.32
C LEU A 91 23.96 -9.63 -14.05
N ILE A 92 24.14 -8.74 -15.02
CA ILE A 92 23.97 -7.29 -14.86
C ILE A 92 22.56 -6.93 -14.31
N PRO A 93 21.44 -7.44 -14.88
CA PRO A 93 20.11 -7.17 -14.35
C PRO A 93 19.90 -7.67 -12.91
N ILE A 94 20.51 -8.81 -12.54
CA ILE A 94 20.41 -9.35 -11.17
C ILE A 94 21.13 -8.43 -10.19
N VAL A 95 22.36 -8.02 -10.52
CA VAL A 95 23.14 -7.09 -9.69
C VAL A 95 22.40 -5.76 -9.54
N LEU A 96 21.87 -5.20 -10.64
CA LEU A 96 21.08 -3.97 -10.60
C LEU A 96 19.83 -4.12 -9.73
N TYR A 97 19.10 -5.22 -9.87
CA TYR A 97 17.93 -5.51 -9.04
C TYR A 97 18.27 -5.57 -7.55
N VAL A 98 19.34 -6.29 -7.19
CA VAL A 98 19.79 -6.40 -5.79
C VAL A 98 20.23 -5.03 -5.25
N VAL A 99 21.02 -4.27 -6.02
CA VAL A 99 21.46 -2.93 -5.62
C VAL A 99 20.28 -1.98 -5.44
N LEU A 100 19.33 -1.98 -6.38
CA LEU A 100 18.11 -1.16 -6.29
C LEU A 100 17.29 -1.51 -5.05
N ASN A 101 17.07 -2.80 -4.76
CA ASN A 101 16.36 -3.23 -3.57
C ASN A 101 17.11 -2.83 -2.29
N LYS A 102 18.45 -2.91 -2.26
CA LYS A 102 19.25 -2.46 -1.11
C LYS A 102 19.16 -0.96 -0.91
N VAL A 103 19.22 -0.17 -1.98
CA VAL A 103 19.04 1.29 -1.92
C VAL A 103 17.64 1.66 -1.46
N GLN A 104 16.61 0.97 -1.95
CA GLN A 104 15.23 1.18 -1.51
C GLN A 104 15.05 0.81 -0.04
N ALA A 105 15.57 -0.34 0.40
CA ALA A 105 15.55 -0.75 1.80
C ALA A 105 16.24 0.30 2.68
N ALA A 106 17.44 0.75 2.31
CA ALA A 106 18.17 1.79 3.06
C ALA A 106 17.40 3.12 3.13
N LYS A 107 16.68 3.50 2.06
CA LYS A 107 15.80 4.69 2.08
C LYS A 107 14.62 4.50 3.03
N VAL A 108 14.00 3.32 3.02
CA VAL A 108 12.89 2.97 3.93
C VAL A 108 13.38 2.95 5.38
N ASP A 109 14.54 2.35 5.65
CA ASP A 109 15.14 2.29 6.99
C ASP A 109 15.48 3.69 7.52
N LYS A 110 16.05 4.55 6.66
CA LYS A 110 16.31 5.95 7.03
C LYS A 110 15.02 6.70 7.33
N ALA A 111 14.01 6.54 6.48
CA ALA A 111 12.71 7.21 6.66
C ALA A 111 12.00 6.71 7.92
N ARG A 112 12.04 5.39 8.18
CA ARG A 112 11.54 4.75 9.40
C ARG A 112 12.21 5.34 10.64
N ALA A 113 13.53 5.46 10.65
CA ALA A 113 14.28 5.95 11.80
C ALA A 113 13.95 7.40 12.16
N SER A 114 13.50 8.20 11.20
CA SER A 114 13.08 9.59 11.41
C SER A 114 11.57 9.79 11.54
N TYR A 115 10.77 8.73 11.45
CA TYR A 115 9.31 8.86 11.42
C TYR A 115 8.76 8.94 12.85
N THR A 116 8.10 10.05 13.17
CA THR A 116 7.60 10.35 14.51
C THR A 116 6.07 10.46 14.55
N ALA A 117 5.52 10.69 15.74
CA ALA A 117 4.09 10.94 15.89
C ALA A 117 3.66 12.22 15.17
N GLU A 118 4.49 13.26 15.19
CA GLU A 118 4.23 14.52 14.48
C GLU A 118 4.15 14.30 12.97
N THR A 119 5.08 13.50 12.41
CA THR A 119 5.03 13.14 10.97
C THR A 119 3.72 12.44 10.63
N TYR A 120 3.26 11.52 11.49
CA TYR A 120 1.99 10.84 11.27
C TYR A 120 0.79 11.78 11.34
N ILE A 121 0.76 12.71 12.31
CA ILE A 121 -0.28 13.74 12.42
C ILE A 121 -0.32 14.60 11.14
N GLU A 122 0.85 15.07 10.66
CA GLU A 122 0.97 15.86 9.43
C GLU A 122 0.49 15.09 8.18
N GLU A 123 0.66 13.77 8.14
CA GLU A 123 0.15 12.93 7.05
C GLU A 123 -1.38 12.69 7.12
N VAL A 124 -1.96 12.68 8.33
CA VAL A 124 -3.37 12.32 8.55
C VAL A 124 -4.31 13.53 8.52
N LEU A 125 -3.88 14.69 9.03
CA LEU A 125 -4.73 15.89 9.08
C LEU A 125 -5.27 16.33 7.70
N PRO A 126 -4.47 16.39 6.62
CA PRO A 126 -4.96 16.82 5.31
C PRO A 126 -6.00 15.86 4.72
N LYS A 127 -6.02 14.60 5.15
CA LYS A 127 -6.95 13.61 4.62
C LYS A 127 -8.39 13.86 5.03
N LYS A 128 -8.66 14.70 6.05
CA LYS A 128 -10.01 15.12 6.45
C LYS A 128 -10.85 15.56 5.24
N GLU A 129 -10.24 16.26 4.28
CA GLU A 129 -10.90 16.74 3.06
C GLU A 129 -11.55 15.60 2.24
N GLN A 130 -10.96 14.42 2.23
CA GLN A 130 -11.49 13.25 1.50
C GLN A 130 -12.75 12.68 2.15
N TYR A 131 -12.99 13.01 3.42
CA TYR A 131 -14.13 12.57 4.22
C TYR A 131 -15.17 13.68 4.42
N GLN A 132 -15.01 14.84 3.77
CA GLN A 132 -15.98 15.91 3.84
C GLN A 132 -17.19 15.62 2.96
N HIS A 133 -18.36 15.84 3.53
CA HIS A 133 -19.64 15.73 2.85
C HIS A 133 -20.53 16.92 3.17
N VAL A 134 -21.42 17.24 2.25
CA VAL A 134 -22.48 18.23 2.49
C VAL A 134 -23.62 17.52 3.21
N THR A 135 -23.94 17.98 4.42
CA THR A 135 -25.07 17.50 5.21
C THR A 135 -26.40 17.86 4.55
N PHE A 136 -27.48 17.22 4.98
CA PHE A 136 -28.83 17.46 4.43
C PHE A 136 -29.31 18.92 4.55
N ASP A 137 -28.77 19.68 5.50
CA ASP A 137 -29.02 21.11 5.72
C ASP A 137 -27.94 22.04 5.12
N GLY A 138 -27.01 21.50 4.33
CA GLY A 138 -26.07 22.30 3.53
C GLY A 138 -24.74 22.64 4.19
N VAL A 139 -24.41 22.04 5.34
CA VAL A 139 -23.14 22.28 6.05
C VAL A 139 -22.08 21.29 5.54
N ILE A 140 -20.86 21.76 5.32
CA ILE A 140 -19.72 20.88 5.03
C ILE A 140 -19.25 20.28 6.37
N ALA A 141 -19.28 18.96 6.48
CA ALA A 141 -18.94 18.25 7.70
C ALA A 141 -18.19 16.94 7.40
N ILE A 142 -17.34 16.52 8.33
CA ILE A 142 -16.48 15.34 8.20
C ILE A 142 -17.26 14.09 8.59
N TYR A 143 -17.21 13.04 7.76
CA TYR A 143 -17.76 11.75 8.12
C TYR A 143 -16.89 11.04 9.16
N ALA A 144 -17.18 11.34 10.44
CA ALA A 144 -16.30 11.05 11.57
C ALA A 144 -15.99 9.57 11.74
N TYR A 145 -16.99 8.69 11.60
CA TYR A 145 -16.79 7.24 11.72
C TYR A 145 -15.77 6.73 10.70
N SER A 146 -15.92 7.12 9.44
CA SER A 146 -15.04 6.66 8.36
C SER A 146 -13.63 7.24 8.49
N TYR A 147 -13.53 8.53 8.85
CA TYR A 147 -12.24 9.19 9.06
C TYR A 147 -11.47 8.57 10.25
N ILE A 148 -12.13 8.44 11.40
CA ILE A 148 -11.52 7.80 12.57
C ILE A 148 -11.10 6.39 12.20
N ASN A 149 -12.04 5.59 11.71
CA ASN A 149 -11.77 4.19 11.40
C ASN A 149 -10.62 4.02 10.40
N THR A 150 -10.56 4.82 9.33
CA THR A 150 -9.63 4.59 8.22
C THR A 150 -8.29 5.32 8.37
N GLU A 151 -8.28 6.53 8.92
CA GLU A 151 -7.07 7.35 8.98
C GLU A 151 -6.46 7.41 10.36
N VAL A 152 -7.29 7.53 11.40
CA VAL A 152 -6.83 7.64 12.80
C VAL A 152 -6.50 6.27 13.38
N VAL A 153 -7.29 5.24 13.05
CA VAL A 153 -7.20 3.94 13.74
C VAL A 153 -7.10 2.67 12.91
N SER A 154 -7.19 2.69 11.58
CA SER A 154 -7.07 1.49 10.70
C SER A 154 -5.61 1.02 10.59
N ASP A 155 -4.98 0.83 11.74
CA ASP A 155 -3.71 0.14 11.93
C ASP A 155 -2.50 0.82 11.29
N LEU A 156 -2.39 2.15 11.40
CA LEU A 156 -1.13 2.87 11.12
C LEU A 156 -0.49 2.33 9.82
N TRP A 157 -1.32 2.15 8.79
CA TRP A 157 -1.02 1.29 7.64
C TRP A 157 0.29 1.66 6.92
N PRO A 158 0.62 2.95 6.76
CA PRO A 158 1.94 3.35 6.28
C PRO A 158 3.08 2.82 7.17
N GLN A 159 2.92 2.87 8.49
CA GLN A 159 3.94 2.39 9.44
C GLN A 159 4.13 0.88 9.36
N LYS A 160 3.05 0.10 9.27
CA LYS A 160 3.11 -1.37 9.13
C LYS A 160 3.63 -1.82 7.77
N TYR A 161 3.09 -1.29 6.66
CA TYR A 161 3.38 -1.82 5.32
C TYR A 161 4.47 -1.06 4.57
N ARG A 162 4.61 0.26 4.77
CA ARG A 162 5.64 1.08 4.11
C ARG A 162 6.94 1.09 4.89
N TYR A 163 6.86 1.14 6.23
CA TYR A 163 8.01 1.20 7.11
C TYR A 163 8.27 -0.11 7.87
N ASN A 164 7.46 -1.16 7.69
CA ASN A 164 7.59 -2.47 8.35
C ASN A 164 7.61 -2.42 9.89
N MET A 165 7.22 -1.30 10.52
CA MET A 165 7.43 -1.04 11.95
C MET A 165 6.79 -2.13 12.82
N ASP A 166 7.52 -2.54 13.86
CA ASP A 166 6.99 -3.48 14.85
C ASP A 166 5.83 -2.85 15.63
N TRP A 167 5.18 -3.66 16.47
CA TRP A 167 4.05 -3.21 17.26
C TRP A 167 4.45 -2.09 18.25
N GLN A 168 5.59 -2.20 18.93
CA GLN A 168 5.99 -1.23 19.95
C GLN A 168 6.26 0.16 19.36
N ALA A 169 6.94 0.23 18.22
CA ALA A 169 7.19 1.48 17.52
C ALA A 169 5.89 2.13 17.02
N ARG A 170 4.96 1.32 16.50
CA ARG A 170 3.62 1.79 16.08
C ARG A 170 2.80 2.29 17.26
N LYS A 171 2.80 1.55 18.37
CA LYS A 171 2.13 1.93 19.61
C LYS A 171 2.65 3.27 20.14
N ALA A 172 3.98 3.46 20.18
CA ALA A 172 4.57 4.72 20.64
C ALA A 172 4.11 5.94 19.80
N ILE A 173 3.89 5.75 18.49
CA ILE A 173 3.32 6.78 17.62
C ILE A 173 1.83 7.00 17.93
N ALA A 174 1.05 5.92 18.02
CA ALA A 174 -0.38 5.97 18.32
C ALA A 174 -0.68 6.64 19.67
N ASP A 175 0.11 6.32 20.70
CA ASP A 175 -0.03 6.85 22.06
C ASP A 175 0.00 8.39 22.11
N VAL A 176 0.74 9.00 21.18
CA VAL A 176 0.86 10.46 21.05
C VAL A 176 -0.13 11.02 20.03
N ALA A 177 -0.24 10.37 18.87
CA ALA A 177 -0.98 10.92 17.74
C ALA A 177 -2.51 10.78 17.88
N ILE A 178 -3.02 9.67 18.41
CA ILE A 178 -4.46 9.45 18.55
C ILE A 178 -5.11 10.55 19.42
N PRO A 179 -4.59 10.86 20.63
CA PRO A 179 -5.15 11.95 21.42
C PRO A 179 -5.10 13.31 20.72
N ALA A 180 -4.04 13.60 19.95
CA ALA A 180 -3.91 14.85 19.22
C ALA A 180 -4.95 14.97 18.08
N LEU A 181 -5.09 13.90 17.28
CA LEU A 181 -6.04 13.84 16.18
C LEU A 181 -7.50 13.85 16.66
N MET A 182 -7.79 13.19 17.79
CA MET A 182 -9.14 13.22 18.38
C MET A 182 -9.51 14.61 18.91
N LYS A 183 -8.58 15.33 19.56
CA LYS A 183 -8.79 16.72 19.99
C LYS A 183 -9.01 17.67 18.83
N ASP A 184 -8.26 17.52 17.74
CA ASP A 184 -8.47 18.29 16.52
C ASP A 184 -9.90 18.07 15.98
N LEU A 185 -10.35 16.82 15.94
CA LEU A 185 -11.67 16.43 15.45
C LEU A 185 -12.84 16.96 16.31
N GLU A 186 -12.65 17.20 17.61
CA GLU A 186 -13.68 17.81 18.48
C GLU A 186 -14.09 19.21 18.03
N SER A 187 -13.21 19.93 17.33
CA SER A 187 -13.45 21.30 16.87
C SER A 187 -14.13 21.40 15.51
N GLU A 188 -14.35 20.25 14.85
CA GLU A 188 -14.82 20.18 13.46
C GLU A 188 -16.33 19.91 13.38
N PRO A 189 -17.03 20.41 12.34
CA PRO A 189 -18.38 19.95 12.03
C PRO A 189 -18.34 18.48 11.60
N LEU A 190 -19.12 17.62 12.26
CA LEU A 190 -19.12 16.17 12.00
C LEU A 190 -20.45 15.72 11.43
N CYS A 191 -20.39 14.73 10.54
CA CYS A 191 -21.56 14.04 10.02
C CYS A 191 -21.47 12.52 10.13
N TYR A 192 -22.63 11.88 9.97
CA TYR A 192 -22.77 10.43 9.83
C TYR A 192 -23.81 10.11 8.76
N THR A 193 -23.82 8.88 8.26
CA THR A 193 -24.82 8.41 7.29
C THR A 193 -25.67 7.29 7.87
N LYS A 194 -26.97 7.31 7.56
CA LYS A 194 -27.86 6.18 7.80
C LYS A 194 -27.74 5.25 6.59
N MET A 195 -27.17 4.06 6.79
CA MET A 195 -26.98 3.11 5.70
C MET A 195 -28.32 2.69 5.06
N TRP A 196 -29.38 2.60 5.86
CA TRP A 196 -30.69 2.12 5.43
C TRP A 196 -31.82 2.93 6.06
N THR A 197 -32.78 3.32 5.24
CA THR A 197 -34.08 3.81 5.69
C THR A 197 -34.93 2.64 6.23
N PRO A 198 -35.99 2.90 7.03
CA PRO A 198 -36.88 1.85 7.52
C PRO A 198 -37.54 1.00 6.42
N ASP A 199 -37.64 1.52 5.19
CA ASP A 199 -38.14 0.82 3.99
C ASP A 199 -37.04 0.08 3.21
N GLY A 200 -35.83 -0.06 3.76
CA GLY A 200 -34.75 -0.85 3.18
C GLY A 200 -34.06 -0.20 1.97
N LYS A 201 -34.22 1.11 1.77
CA LYS A 201 -33.49 1.87 0.74
C LYS A 201 -32.27 2.53 1.34
N ARG A 202 -31.27 2.83 0.53
CA ARG A 202 -30.14 3.67 0.98
C ARG A 202 -30.64 5.10 1.13
N ASP A 203 -30.51 5.65 2.34
CA ASP A 203 -30.89 7.05 2.63
C ASP A 203 -29.99 8.02 1.85
N GLY A 204 -28.71 7.66 1.70
CA GLY A 204 -27.73 8.40 0.89
C GLY A 204 -27.40 9.81 1.41
N LYS A 205 -27.98 10.18 2.55
CA LYS A 205 -27.85 11.49 3.19
C LYS A 205 -26.85 11.46 4.33
N TYR A 206 -26.28 12.64 4.58
CA TYR A 206 -25.41 12.91 5.71
C TYR A 206 -26.14 13.79 6.72
N TYR A 207 -26.09 13.40 7.98
CA TYR A 207 -26.74 14.07 9.10
C TYR A 207 -25.68 14.54 10.08
N HIS A 208 -25.95 15.64 10.77
CA HIS A 208 -25.08 16.13 11.85
C HIS A 208 -24.88 15.10 12.95
N THR A 209 -23.65 15.01 13.43
CA THR A 209 -23.28 14.28 14.62
C THR A 209 -22.35 15.11 15.48
N THR A 210 -22.22 14.73 16.74
CA THR A 210 -21.21 15.25 17.64
C THR A 210 -20.50 14.10 18.33
N ILE A 211 -19.27 14.32 18.79
CA ILE A 211 -18.60 13.42 19.72
C ILE A 211 -19.06 13.83 21.12
N GLU A 212 -19.78 12.95 21.81
CA GLU A 212 -20.21 13.17 23.19
C GLU A 212 -19.08 12.87 24.17
N TYR A 213 -18.30 11.83 23.85
CA TYR A 213 -17.19 11.35 24.67
C TYR A 213 -16.22 10.57 23.80
N TRP A 214 -14.93 10.66 24.12
CA TRP A 214 -13.96 9.68 23.67
C TRP A 214 -12.91 9.43 24.75
N ASN A 215 -12.31 8.25 24.71
CA ASN A 215 -11.18 7.90 25.56
C ASN A 215 -10.25 6.95 24.82
N TYR A 216 -8.97 7.29 24.85
CA TYR A 216 -7.90 6.43 24.40
C TYR A 216 -7.16 5.89 25.63
N ASP A 217 -7.18 4.58 25.81
CA ASP A 217 -6.44 3.90 26.87
C ASP A 217 -5.18 3.23 26.29
N PRO A 218 -3.97 3.76 26.58
CA PRO A 218 -2.71 3.21 26.10
C PRO A 218 -2.33 1.90 26.79
N ALA A 219 -2.98 1.51 27.89
CA ALA A 219 -2.71 0.25 28.57
C ALA A 219 -3.48 -0.92 27.94
N THR A 220 -4.65 -0.65 27.39
CA THR A 220 -5.51 -1.64 26.71
C THR A 220 -5.54 -1.48 25.21
N ASP A 221 -4.76 -0.55 24.66
CA ASP A 221 -4.72 -0.20 23.24
C ASP A 221 -6.14 -0.10 22.68
N THR A 222 -6.95 0.75 23.32
CA THR A 222 -8.37 0.87 23.02
C THR A 222 -8.76 2.32 22.84
N LEU A 223 -9.34 2.66 21.68
CA LEU A 223 -10.07 3.91 21.47
C LEU A 223 -11.56 3.64 21.53
N ILE A 224 -12.25 4.35 22.43
CA ILE A 224 -13.71 4.39 22.51
C ILE A 224 -14.16 5.78 22.10
N VAL A 225 -15.10 5.87 21.16
CA VAL A 225 -15.73 7.14 20.74
C VAL A 225 -17.24 6.96 20.78
N LYS A 226 -17.93 7.79 21.55
CA LYS A 226 -19.38 7.84 21.62
C LYS A 226 -19.87 9.02 20.79
N PHE A 227 -20.65 8.71 19.77
CA PHE A 227 -21.31 9.69 18.93
C PHE A 227 -22.72 9.93 19.42
N SER A 228 -23.12 11.21 19.40
CA SER A 228 -24.49 11.62 19.60
C SER A 228 -25.08 12.09 18.27
N HIS A 229 -26.12 11.39 17.84
CA HIS A 229 -26.95 11.74 16.70
C HIS A 229 -28.30 12.27 17.20
N LYS A 230 -29.04 12.96 16.34
CA LYS A 230 -30.36 13.52 16.67
C LYS A 230 -31.37 12.46 17.19
N ASP A 231 -31.22 11.21 16.76
CA ASP A 231 -32.18 10.12 16.98
C ASP A 231 -31.60 8.88 17.67
N LYS A 232 -30.28 8.82 17.87
CA LYS A 232 -29.61 7.68 18.51
C LYS A 232 -28.22 8.06 19.03
N ALA A 233 -27.76 7.37 20.07
CA ALA A 233 -26.33 7.33 20.40
C ALA A 233 -25.71 6.07 19.78
N ASP A 234 -24.49 6.21 19.26
CA ASP A 234 -23.70 5.10 18.74
C ASP A 234 -22.31 5.08 19.37
N VAL A 235 -21.72 3.89 19.52
CA VAL A 235 -20.42 3.71 20.17
C VAL A 235 -19.47 3.01 19.21
N PHE A 236 -18.43 3.71 18.81
CA PHE A 236 -17.27 3.17 18.13
C PHE A 236 -16.27 2.64 19.15
N VAL A 237 -15.79 1.42 18.94
CA VAL A 237 -14.72 0.80 19.73
C VAL A 237 -13.70 0.20 18.77
N ASN A 238 -12.45 0.64 18.87
CA ASN A 238 -11.33 -0.03 18.22
C ASN A 238 -10.36 -0.54 19.30
N ARG A 239 -10.04 -1.82 19.23
CA ARG A 239 -9.02 -2.49 20.03
C ARG A 239 -7.94 -3.04 19.11
N TRP A 240 -6.69 -2.67 19.36
CA TRP A 240 -5.57 -3.18 18.57
C TRP A 240 -4.98 -4.48 19.13
N ALA A 241 -5.10 -4.72 20.44
CA ALA A 241 -4.58 -5.91 21.11
C ALA A 241 -5.19 -7.24 20.59
N ASP A 242 -6.39 -7.19 20.02
CA ASP A 242 -7.12 -8.37 19.53
C ASP A 242 -6.81 -8.72 18.05
N LYS A 243 -5.91 -7.97 17.39
CA LYS A 243 -5.63 -8.08 15.95
C LYS A 243 -4.24 -8.65 15.60
N GLU A 244 -3.50 -9.15 16.58
CA GLU A 244 -2.30 -10.00 16.39
C GLU A 244 -2.67 -11.48 16.47
#